data_AF-A0A4Y2P274-F1
#
_entry.id   AF-A0A4Y2P274-F1
#
_cell.length_a   1.000
_cell.length_b   1.000
_cell.length_c   1.000
_cell.angle_alpha   90.00
_cell.angle_beta   90.00
_cell.angle_gamma   90.00
#
_symmetry.space_group_name_H-M   'P 1'
#
loop_
_entity.id
_entity.type
_entity.pdbx_description
1 polymer ?
#
loop_
_entity_poly.entity_id
_entity_poly.type
_entity_poly.pdbx_seq_one_letter_code
_entity_poly.pdbx_strand_id
1 'polypeptide(L)'
;MIKEESMKIRSKYSALKAKYKSLKRKVKSEEGIESDFIKIGNSTLVEKHKLNMCRLSCVSKFVSDLLDVVFGREILANSSMKGIKGASKPPLPENKLNDVMSYTCEKFSVGVDTVRAAVRQKLNVAHKSRITQ
;
A
#
# COMPACT_ATOMS: atom_id res chain seq x y z
N MET A 1 -26.44 43.11 -34.17
CA MET A 1 -25.03 42.66 -34.23
C MET A 1 -24.45 42.29 -32.86
N ILE A 2 -24.53 43.15 -31.82
CA ILE A 2 -23.86 42.93 -30.51
C ILE A 2 -24.31 41.66 -29.74
N LYS A 3 -25.59 41.27 -29.82
CA LYS A 3 -26.12 40.05 -29.16
C LYS A 3 -25.60 38.74 -29.77
N GLU A 4 -25.33 38.74 -31.07
CA GLU A 4 -24.87 37.54 -31.78
C GLU A 4 -23.38 37.25 -31.48
N GLU A 5 -22.60 38.32 -31.36
CA GLU A 5 -21.17 38.26 -31.04
C GLU A 5 -20.92 37.80 -29.59
N SER A 6 -21.72 38.31 -28.64
CA SER A 6 -21.69 37.89 -27.24
C SER A 6 -22.12 36.42 -27.04
N MET A 7 -23.09 35.92 -27.82
CA MET A 7 -23.43 34.48 -27.85
C MET A 7 -22.28 33.62 -28.39
N LYS A 8 -21.60 34.06 -29.45
CA LYS A 8 -20.42 33.36 -30.00
C LYS A 8 -19.27 33.29 -28.99
N ILE A 9 -19.03 34.36 -28.24
CA ILE A 9 -18.00 34.40 -27.18
C ILE A 9 -18.33 33.41 -26.04
N ARG A 10 -19.58 33.40 -25.56
CA ARG A 10 -20.01 32.48 -24.48
C ARG A 10 -19.89 31.01 -24.89
N SER A 11 -20.24 30.68 -26.13
CA SER A 11 -20.11 29.33 -26.69
C SER A 11 -18.64 28.88 -26.82
N LYS A 12 -17.76 29.77 -27.29
CA LYS A 12 -16.31 29.47 -27.35
C LYS A 12 -15.73 29.23 -25.94
N TYR A 13 -16.12 30.05 -24.96
CA TYR A 13 -15.67 29.89 -23.58
C TYR A 13 -16.15 28.58 -22.94
N SER A 14 -17.41 28.18 -23.17
CA SER A 14 -17.92 26.91 -22.63
C SER A 14 -17.21 25.69 -23.24
N ALA A 15 -16.94 25.72 -24.55
CA ALA A 15 -16.17 24.69 -25.23
C ALA A 15 -14.72 24.60 -24.71
N LEU A 16 -14.06 25.74 -24.48
CA LEU A 16 -12.72 25.80 -23.90
C LEU A 16 -12.71 25.24 -22.47
N LYS A 17 -13.70 25.60 -21.65
CA LYS A 17 -13.85 25.10 -20.28
C LYS A 17 -14.10 23.58 -20.25
N ALA A 18 -14.88 23.06 -21.20
CA ALA A 18 -15.11 21.62 -21.36
C ALA A 18 -13.83 20.89 -21.78
N LYS A 19 -13.07 21.44 -22.75
CA LYS A 19 -11.77 20.92 -23.16
C LYS A 19 -10.77 20.90 -22.00
N TYR A 20 -10.67 22.00 -21.24
CA TYR A 20 -9.83 22.06 -20.04
C TYR A 20 -10.22 21.02 -18.99
N LYS A 21 -11.53 20.85 -18.71
CA LYS A 21 -12.02 19.85 -17.76
C LYS A 21 -11.72 18.42 -18.23
N SER A 22 -11.82 18.15 -19.52
CA SER A 22 -11.47 16.85 -20.12
C SER A 22 -9.97 16.60 -20.06
N LEU A 23 -9.15 17.60 -20.40
CA LEU A 23 -7.69 17.52 -20.33
C LEU A 23 -7.21 17.32 -18.90
N LYS A 24 -7.78 18.03 -17.91
CA LYS A 24 -7.48 17.83 -16.48
C LYS A 24 -7.83 16.41 -16.00
N ARG A 25 -8.89 15.80 -16.53
CA ARG A 25 -9.22 14.39 -16.23
C ARG A 25 -8.24 13.43 -16.91
N LYS A 26 -7.84 13.72 -18.15
CA LYS A 26 -6.85 12.93 -18.90
C LYS A 26 -5.47 12.99 -18.24
N VAL A 27 -5.01 14.17 -17.84
CA VAL A 27 -3.76 14.34 -17.07
C VAL A 27 -3.86 13.61 -15.74
N LYS A 28 -4.99 13.67 -15.02
CA LYS A 28 -5.21 12.88 -13.81
C LYS A 28 -5.19 11.36 -14.05
N SER A 29 -5.55 10.88 -15.24
CA SER A 29 -5.46 9.46 -15.61
C SER A 29 -4.11 9.05 -16.22
N GLU A 30 -3.39 9.98 -16.86
CA GLU A 30 -2.09 9.76 -17.51
C GLU A 30 -0.92 9.92 -16.52
N GLU A 31 -1.01 10.83 -15.54
CA GLU A 31 -0.19 10.80 -14.32
C GLU A 31 -0.44 9.54 -13.48
N GLY A 32 -1.51 8.79 -13.78
CA GLY A 32 -1.88 7.51 -13.18
C GLY A 32 -1.25 6.29 -13.85
N ILE A 33 -0.31 6.45 -14.78
CA ILE A 33 0.51 5.34 -15.31
C ILE A 33 1.93 5.40 -14.70
N GLU A 34 2.07 5.82 -13.45
CA GLU A 34 3.02 5.12 -12.58
C GLU A 34 2.37 3.77 -12.26
N SER A 35 3.09 2.66 -12.43
CA SER A 35 2.53 1.35 -12.11
C SER A 35 1.81 1.40 -10.76
N ASP A 36 0.52 1.06 -10.74
CA ASP A 36 -0.31 1.03 -9.52
C ASP A 36 0.33 0.15 -8.42
N PHE A 37 1.32 -0.66 -8.80
CA PHE A 37 2.11 -1.52 -7.94
C PHE A 37 3.56 -1.05 -7.84
N ILE A 38 4.10 -1.06 -6.62
CA ILE A 38 5.51 -0.86 -6.31
C ILE A 38 6.12 -2.22 -5.97
N LYS A 39 7.32 -2.49 -6.49
CA LYS A 39 8.12 -3.65 -6.12
C LYS A 39 8.91 -3.33 -4.85
N ILE A 40 8.64 -4.05 -3.76
CA ILE A 40 9.34 -3.87 -2.47
C ILE A 40 10.46 -4.89 -2.25
N GLY A 41 10.54 -5.92 -3.10
CA GLY A 41 11.59 -6.93 -3.08
C GLY A 41 11.53 -7.80 -4.32
N ASN A 42 12.19 -8.95 -4.32
CA ASN A 42 12.34 -9.74 -5.54
C ASN A 42 11.02 -10.33 -6.04
N SER A 43 10.14 -10.72 -5.12
CA SER A 43 8.91 -11.46 -5.41
C SER A 43 7.63 -10.75 -5.01
N THR A 44 7.74 -9.54 -4.43
CA THR A 44 6.61 -8.86 -3.80
C THR A 44 6.30 -7.53 -4.45
N LEU A 45 5.09 -7.45 -5.04
CA LEU A 45 4.45 -6.25 -5.55
C LEU A 45 3.34 -5.83 -4.57
N VAL A 46 3.25 -4.53 -4.27
CA VAL A 46 2.22 -3.95 -3.41
C VAL A 46 1.58 -2.74 -4.08
N GLU A 47 0.29 -2.53 -3.88
CA GLU A 47 -0.38 -1.36 -4.42
C GLU A 47 0.21 -0.08 -3.82
N LYS A 48 0.61 0.87 -4.68
CA LYS A 48 1.26 2.13 -4.30
C LYS A 48 0.45 2.91 -3.29
N HIS A 49 -0.86 3.01 -3.51
CA HIS A 49 -1.73 3.75 -2.59
C HIS A 49 -1.80 3.11 -1.20
N LYS A 50 -1.82 1.77 -1.11
CA LYS A 50 -1.80 1.04 0.17
C LYS A 50 -0.48 1.23 0.90
N LEU A 51 0.63 1.16 0.15
CA LEU A 51 1.96 1.41 0.70
C LEU A 51 2.08 2.85 1.25
N ASN A 52 1.55 3.84 0.54
CA ASN A 52 1.57 5.24 0.96
C ASN A 52 0.73 5.52 2.22
N MET A 53 -0.23 4.65 2.55
CA MET A 53 -1.01 4.75 3.79
C MET A 53 -0.32 4.11 5.00
N CYS A 54 0.80 3.39 4.80
CA CYS A 54 1.56 2.80 5.90
C CYS A 54 2.19 3.89 6.76
N ARG A 55 2.01 3.79 8.09
CA ARG A 55 2.46 4.81 9.03
C ARG A 55 3.97 4.81 9.20
N LEU A 56 4.62 5.87 8.73
CA LEU A 56 6.08 6.05 8.81
C LEU A 56 6.57 6.55 10.19
N SER A 57 5.67 6.79 11.15
CA SER A 57 6.02 7.34 12.47
C SER A 57 7.03 6.50 13.27
N CYS A 58 7.04 5.18 13.08
CA CYS A 58 8.06 4.29 13.64
C CYS A 58 8.04 2.94 12.92
N VAL A 59 9.13 2.19 13.07
CA VAL A 59 9.34 0.88 12.42
C VAL A 59 8.20 -0.10 12.73
N SER A 60 7.77 -0.21 13.98
CA SER A 60 6.75 -1.20 14.37
C SER A 60 5.39 -0.94 13.74
N LYS A 61 4.97 0.34 13.67
CA LYS A 61 3.72 0.72 12.99
C LYS A 61 3.81 0.49 11.50
N PHE A 62 4.93 0.87 10.88
CA PHE A 62 5.15 0.65 9.46
C PHE A 62 5.12 -0.84 9.09
N VAL A 63 5.86 -1.67 9.83
CA VAL A 63 5.89 -3.13 9.64
C VAL A 63 4.50 -3.73 9.82
N SER A 64 3.75 -3.30 10.84
CA SER A 64 2.37 -3.76 11.03
C SER A 64 1.50 -3.49 9.81
N ASP A 65 1.54 -2.26 9.30
CA ASP A 65 0.71 -1.84 8.15
C ASP A 65 1.16 -2.55 6.87
N LEU A 66 2.47 -2.64 6.63
CA LEU A 66 3.02 -3.31 5.46
C LEU A 66 2.70 -4.80 5.44
N LEU A 67 2.73 -5.48 6.60
CA LEU A 67 2.30 -6.87 6.73
C LEU A 67 0.82 -7.03 6.39
N ASP A 68 -0.04 -6.11 6.85
CA ASP A 68 -1.47 -6.12 6.51
C ASP A 68 -1.68 -5.93 4.99
N VAL A 69 -0.86 -5.11 4.33
CA VAL A 69 -0.91 -4.90 2.87
C VAL A 69 -0.44 -6.13 2.10
N VAL A 70 0.63 -6.79 2.53
CA VAL A 70 1.26 -7.91 1.78
C VAL A 70 0.53 -9.24 1.99
N PHE A 71 0.08 -9.51 3.22
CA PHE A 71 -0.51 -10.81 3.59
C PHE A 71 -2.01 -10.72 3.90
N GLY A 72 -2.49 -9.56 4.34
CA GLY A 72 -3.86 -9.44 4.85
C GLY A 72 -4.01 -9.99 6.28
N ARG A 73 -5.04 -9.47 6.97
CA ARG A 73 -5.26 -9.76 8.40
C ARG A 73 -5.56 -11.23 8.68
N GLU A 74 -6.34 -11.89 7.82
CA GLU A 74 -6.70 -13.30 7.97
C GLU A 74 -5.48 -14.22 7.95
N ILE A 75 -4.57 -14.01 6.99
CA ILE A 75 -3.34 -14.82 6.90
C ILE A 75 -2.47 -14.57 8.13
N LEU A 76 -2.28 -13.31 8.54
CA LEU A 76 -1.47 -12.99 9.71
C LEU A 76 -2.01 -13.58 11.03
N ALA A 77 -3.33 -13.68 11.18
CA ALA A 77 -3.94 -14.25 12.39
C ALA A 77 -3.76 -15.78 12.47
N ASN A 78 -3.64 -16.45 11.33
CA ASN A 78 -3.58 -17.91 11.21
C ASN A 78 -2.16 -18.45 10.94
N SER A 79 -1.23 -17.59 10.53
CA SER A 79 0.16 -17.97 10.24
C SER A 79 1.11 -17.66 11.39
N SER A 80 2.33 -18.16 11.26
CA SER A 80 3.45 -17.83 12.14
C SER A 80 4.71 -17.55 11.32
N MET A 81 5.75 -17.00 11.96
CA MET A 81 6.95 -16.57 11.24
C MET A 81 7.77 -17.74 10.65
N LYS A 82 7.84 -18.88 11.36
CA LYS A 82 8.62 -20.08 10.94
C LYS A 82 7.82 -21.38 10.97
N GLY A 83 6.52 -21.33 11.26
CA GLY A 83 5.77 -22.52 11.69
C GLY A 83 6.05 -22.81 13.16
N ILE A 84 5.10 -23.44 13.84
CA ILE A 84 5.28 -23.95 15.20
C ILE A 84 5.12 -25.46 15.13
N LYS A 85 6.19 -26.23 15.44
CA LYS A 85 6.09 -27.69 15.54
C LYS A 85 5.06 -28.04 16.62
N GLY A 86 4.02 -28.78 16.24
CA GLY A 86 2.94 -29.18 17.14
C GLY A 86 1.77 -28.20 17.24
N ALA A 87 1.79 -27.06 16.56
CA ALA A 87 0.62 -26.19 16.44
C ALA A 87 0.17 -26.04 14.98
N SER A 88 -1.13 -25.89 14.76
CA SER A 88 -1.78 -25.85 13.43
C SER A 88 -1.45 -24.59 12.58
N LYS A 89 -0.48 -23.76 12.97
CA LYS A 89 -0.21 -22.49 12.27
C LYS A 89 0.89 -22.66 11.20
N PRO A 90 0.55 -22.55 9.90
CA PRO A 90 1.55 -22.63 8.85
C PRO A 90 2.54 -21.44 8.91
N PRO A 91 3.77 -21.60 8.39
CA PRO A 91 4.69 -20.50 8.19
C PRO A 91 4.13 -19.48 7.17
N LEU A 92 4.52 -18.22 7.31
CA LEU A 92 4.35 -17.24 6.25
C LEU A 92 5.25 -17.59 5.04
N PRO A 93 4.85 -17.24 3.81
CA PRO A 93 5.71 -17.34 2.63
C PRO A 93 7.05 -16.63 2.86
N GLU A 94 8.13 -17.40 2.93
CA GLU A 94 9.46 -16.92 3.34
C GLU A 94 10.00 -15.85 2.39
N ASN A 95 9.80 -16.03 1.08
CA ASN A 95 10.19 -15.06 0.06
C ASN A 95 9.55 -13.67 0.29
N LYS A 96 8.24 -13.62 0.49
CA LYS A 96 7.51 -12.37 0.73
C LYS A 96 7.89 -11.75 2.08
N LEU A 97 8.10 -12.59 3.09
CA LEU A 97 8.51 -12.13 4.41
C LEU A 97 9.90 -11.50 4.37
N ASN A 98 10.85 -12.13 3.66
CA ASN A 98 12.19 -11.60 3.47
C ASN A 98 12.18 -10.29 2.68
N ASP A 99 11.34 -10.17 1.64
CA ASP A 99 11.15 -8.92 0.90
C ASP A 99 10.67 -7.78 1.84
N VAL A 100 9.67 -8.05 2.70
CA VAL A 100 9.19 -7.08 3.69
C VAL A 100 10.26 -6.67 4.70
N MET A 101 11.04 -7.64 5.20
CA MET A 101 12.10 -7.37 6.16
C MET A 101 13.19 -6.51 5.55
N SER A 102 13.71 -6.89 4.38
CA SER A 102 14.75 -6.17 3.66
C SER A 102 14.30 -4.75 3.31
N TYR A 103 13.10 -4.60 2.77
CA TYR A 103 12.52 -3.29 2.43
C TYR A 103 12.44 -2.37 3.64
N THR A 104 11.99 -2.90 4.79
CA THR A 104 11.89 -2.11 6.02
C THR A 104 13.28 -1.72 6.56
N CYS A 105 14.24 -2.65 6.52
CA CYS A 105 15.61 -2.39 6.96
C CYS A 105 16.23 -1.25 6.16
N GLU A 106 16.08 -1.28 4.83
CA GLU A 106 16.55 -0.22 3.94
C GLU A 106 15.81 1.11 4.23
N LYS A 107 14.48 1.06 4.32
CA LYS A 107 13.64 2.26 4.47
C LYS A 107 13.89 3.05 5.76
N PHE A 108 14.18 2.35 6.86
CA PHE A 108 14.41 2.97 8.17
C PHE A 108 15.88 2.92 8.60
N SER A 109 16.77 2.34 7.79
CA SER A 109 18.18 2.11 8.13
C SER A 109 18.35 1.39 9.48
N VAL A 110 17.55 0.35 9.72
CA VAL A 110 17.55 -0.43 10.98
C VAL A 110 17.99 -1.87 10.75
N GLY A 111 18.50 -2.51 11.81
CA GLY A 111 18.89 -3.91 11.79
C GLY A 111 17.69 -4.87 11.66
N VAL A 112 17.96 -6.03 11.05
CA VAL A 112 16.97 -7.10 10.83
C VAL A 112 16.30 -7.57 12.12
N ASP A 113 17.02 -7.58 13.25
CA ASP A 113 16.47 -8.04 14.52
C ASP A 113 15.33 -7.17 15.05
N THR A 114 15.43 -5.84 14.87
CA THR A 114 14.38 -4.89 15.23
C THR A 114 13.13 -5.13 14.40
N VAL A 115 13.30 -5.33 13.09
CA VAL A 115 12.18 -5.62 12.17
C VAL A 115 11.55 -6.97 12.52
N ARG A 116 12.37 -7.99 12.76
CA ARG A 116 11.91 -9.33 13.14
C ARG A 116 11.14 -9.33 14.46
N ALA A 117 11.54 -8.52 15.43
CA ALA A 117 10.79 -8.32 16.68
C ALA A 117 9.41 -7.70 16.42
N ALA A 118 9.34 -6.67 15.58
CA ALA A 118 8.08 -6.04 15.19
C ALA A 118 7.13 -7.00 14.45
N VAL A 119 7.66 -7.83 13.53
CA VAL A 119 6.90 -8.87 12.83
C VAL A 119 6.29 -9.86 13.83
N ARG A 120 7.09 -10.37 14.78
CA ARG A 120 6.60 -11.29 15.83
C ARG A 120 5.50 -10.66 16.68
N GLN A 121 5.69 -9.41 17.08
CA GLN A 121 4.69 -8.68 17.86
C GLN A 121 3.37 -8.56 17.10
N LYS A 122 3.42 -8.19 15.81
CA LYS A 122 2.23 -8.11 14.94
C LYS A 122 1.49 -9.44 14.84
N LEU A 123 2.21 -10.55 14.59
CA LEU A 123 1.60 -11.89 14.50
C LEU A 123 0.95 -12.32 15.81
N ASN A 124 1.57 -12.02 16.95
CA ASN A 124 1.00 -12.30 18.27
C ASN A 124 -0.29 -11.50 18.53
N VAL A 125 -0.31 -10.22 18.15
CA VAL A 125 -1.49 -9.37 18.26
C VAL A 125 -2.61 -9.87 17.36
N ALA A 126 -2.32 -10.12 16.08
CA ALA A 126 -3.31 -10.61 15.12
C ALA A 126 -3.97 -11.92 15.58
N HIS A 127 -3.18 -12.82 16.15
CA HIS A 127 -3.70 -14.05 16.72
C HIS A 127 -4.62 -13.83 17.93
N LYS A 128 -4.24 -12.95 18.86
CA LYS A 128 -5.06 -12.66 20.04
C LYS A 128 -6.39 -12.04 19.64
N SER A 129 -6.38 -11.07 18.73
CA SER A 129 -7.59 -10.41 18.24
C SER A 129 -8.59 -11.38 17.59
N ARG A 130 -8.10 -12.46 16.97
CA ARG A 130 -8.96 -13.54 16.44
C ARG A 130 -9.66 -14.35 17.53
N ILE A 131 -9.01 -14.57 18.67
CA ILE A 131 -9.57 -15.39 19.77
C ILE A 131 -10.64 -14.61 20.55
N THR A 132 -10.65 -13.28 20.45
CA THR A 132 -11.57 -12.40 21.19
C THR A 132 -12.82 -12.00 20.41
N GLN A 133 -12.97 -12.48 19.16
CA GLN A 133 -14.16 -12.30 18.32
C GLN A 133 -15.02 -13.57 18.36
#